data_AF-A0A5E4IFP9-F1
#
_entry.id   AF-A0A5E4IFP9-F1
#
_cell.length_a   1.000
_cell.length_b   1.000
_cell.length_c   1.000
_cell.angle_alpha   90.00
_cell.angle_beta   90.00
_cell.angle_gamma   90.00
#
_symmetry.space_group_name_H-M   'P 1'
#
loop_
_entity.id
_entity.type
_entity.pdbx_description
1 polymer ?
#
loop_
_entity_poly.entity_id
_entity_poly.type
_entity_poly.pdbx_seq_one_letter_code
_entity_poly.pdbx_strand_id
1 'polypeptide(L)'
;MDWLQGEKKMSGMPFEKCPVCGGELVEKEVEKVLRGGVNTAVLKVCAEVCLRCGERLYTQETVRRFEQIKAKLERQETGEFRAIGVSYQVA
;
A
#
# COMPACT_ATOMS: atom_id res chain seq x y z
N MET A 1 -4.79 28.77 -22.07
CA MET A 1 -4.20 28.32 -20.80
C MET A 1 -5.24 27.45 -20.13
N ASP A 2 -5.21 26.15 -20.41
CA ASP A 2 -5.76 25.13 -19.51
C ASP A 2 -5.31 23.76 -20.03
N TRP A 3 -4.11 23.35 -19.61
CA TRP A 3 -3.56 22.02 -19.85
C TRP A 3 -3.83 21.19 -18.60
N LEU A 4 -5.09 20.79 -18.40
CA LEU A 4 -5.43 19.82 -17.37
C LEU A 4 -4.94 18.44 -17.83
N GLN A 5 -3.81 18.09 -17.20
CA GLN A 5 -3.15 16.79 -17.12
C GLN A 5 -4.07 15.60 -17.42
N GLY A 6 -3.88 15.02 -18.61
CA GLY A 6 -4.41 13.70 -18.97
C GLY A 6 -3.78 12.62 -18.10
N GLU A 7 -4.65 11.88 -17.44
CA GLU A 7 -4.39 10.83 -16.46
C GLU A 7 -3.42 9.76 -17.02
N LYS A 8 -2.18 9.78 -16.55
CA LYS A 8 -1.21 8.74 -16.90
C LYS A 8 -1.50 7.51 -16.03
N LYS A 9 -2.38 6.64 -16.53
CA LYS A 9 -2.69 5.33 -15.93
C LYS A 9 -1.40 4.63 -15.53
N MET A 10 -1.28 4.27 -14.25
CA MET A 10 -0.07 3.68 -13.66
C MET A 10 0.26 2.37 -14.41
N SER A 11 1.31 2.41 -15.25
CA SER A 11 1.60 1.44 -16.32
C SER A 11 2.10 0.07 -15.86
N GLY A 12 1.70 -0.40 -14.68
CA GLY A 12 2.21 -1.62 -14.04
C GLY A 12 1.14 -2.56 -13.50
N MET A 13 -0.14 -2.31 -13.77
CA MET A 13 -1.26 -3.10 -13.27
C MET A 13 -1.97 -3.82 -14.42
N PRO A 14 -2.04 -5.17 -14.41
CA PRO A 14 -2.56 -5.95 -15.54
C PRO A 14 -4.08 -6.10 -15.55
N PHE A 15 -4.81 -5.35 -14.71
CA PHE A 15 -6.24 -5.54 -14.49
C PHE A 15 -7.04 -4.29 -14.87
N GLU A 16 -8.06 -4.46 -15.73
CA GLU A 16 -9.01 -3.37 -16.04
C GLU A 16 -10.22 -3.36 -15.09
N LYS A 17 -10.52 -4.50 -14.46
CA LYS A 17 -11.59 -4.69 -13.48
C LYS A 17 -11.04 -5.46 -12.29
N CYS A 18 -11.71 -5.33 -11.14
CA CYS A 18 -11.33 -6.04 -9.92
C CYS A 18 -11.31 -7.56 -10.17
N PRO A 19 -10.16 -8.24 -9.98
CA PRO A 19 -10.07 -9.68 -10.22
C PRO A 19 -10.85 -10.51 -9.20
N VAL A 20 -11.28 -9.90 -8.08
CA VAL A 20 -12.06 -10.57 -7.03
C VAL A 20 -13.57 -10.54 -7.31
N CYS A 21 -14.10 -9.45 -7.87
CA CYS A 21 -15.56 -9.27 -8.01
C CYS A 21 -16.05 -8.65 -9.34
N GLY A 22 -15.15 -8.38 -10.29
CA GLY A 22 -15.45 -7.70 -11.56
C GLY A 22 -15.83 -6.22 -11.44
N GLY A 23 -15.74 -5.63 -10.24
CA GLY A 23 -16.05 -4.23 -9.99
C GLY A 23 -15.07 -3.25 -10.62
N GLU A 24 -15.46 -1.97 -10.68
CA GLU A 24 -14.60 -0.88 -11.15
C GLU A 24 -13.48 -0.59 -10.15
N LEU A 25 -12.31 -0.30 -10.70
CA LEU A 25 -11.08 0.03 -9.99
C LEU A 25 -10.78 1.52 -10.18
N VAL A 26 -10.39 2.19 -9.09
CA VAL A 26 -9.97 3.61 -9.12
C VAL A 26 -8.66 3.79 -8.37
N GLU A 27 -7.78 4.64 -8.88
CA GLU A 27 -6.53 4.98 -8.20
C GLU A 27 -6.81 5.86 -6.98
N LYS A 28 -6.25 5.48 -5.82
CA LYS A 28 -6.34 6.24 -4.57
C LYS A 28 -5.05 6.12 -3.76
N GLU A 29 -4.68 7.19 -3.05
CA GLU A 29 -3.73 7.08 -1.94
C GLU A 29 -4.42 6.37 -0.76
N VAL A 30 -3.83 5.28 -0.29
CA VAL A 30 -4.32 4.49 0.84
C VAL A 30 -3.26 4.35 1.91
N GLU A 31 -3.69 4.23 3.15
CA GLU A 31 -2.81 3.81 4.24
C GLU A 31 -2.69 2.29 4.28
N LYS A 32 -1.45 1.80 4.37
CA LYS A 32 -1.11 0.40 4.60
C LYS A 32 -0.39 0.28 5.94
N VAL A 33 -0.89 -0.62 6.77
CA VAL A 33 -0.21 -1.05 8.00
C VAL A 33 0.55 -2.33 7.70
N LEU A 34 1.84 -2.36 8.04
CA LEU A 34 2.73 -3.51 7.92
C LEU A 34 3.18 -3.94 9.30
N ARG A 35 3.21 -5.25 9.54
CA ARG A 35 3.69 -5.87 10.77
C ARG A 35 4.84 -6.82 10.45
N GLY A 36 5.85 -6.83 11.31
CA GLY A 36 6.97 -7.78 11.31
C GLY A 36 7.50 -7.89 12.74
N GLY A 37 7.58 -9.11 13.27
CA GLY A 37 7.80 -9.37 14.69
C GLY A 37 6.78 -8.65 15.56
N VAL A 38 7.29 -7.92 16.56
CA VAL A 38 6.48 -7.05 17.46
C VAL A 38 6.32 -5.61 16.93
N ASN A 39 6.96 -5.27 15.81
CA ASN A 39 6.99 -3.92 15.27
C ASN A 39 5.88 -3.69 14.23
N THR A 40 5.45 -2.42 14.12
CA THR A 40 4.47 -1.97 13.12
C THR A 40 4.98 -0.74 12.38
N ALA A 41 4.83 -0.73 11.05
CA ALA A 41 5.05 0.46 10.22
C ALA A 41 3.75 0.84 9.51
N VAL A 42 3.60 2.14 9.28
CA VAL A 42 2.50 2.70 8.49
C VAL A 42 3.11 3.46 7.31
N LEU A 43 2.55 3.24 6.12
CA LEU A 43 2.92 3.99 4.92
C LEU A 43 1.70 4.32 4.06
N LYS A 44 1.77 5.49 3.42
CA LYS A 44 0.84 5.89 2.37
C LYS A 44 1.38 5.40 1.03
N VAL A 45 0.53 4.79 0.22
CA VAL A 45 0.86 4.33 -1.13
C VAL A 45 -0.31 4.51 -2.08
N CYS A 46 -0.03 4.71 -3.36
CA CYS A 46 -1.05 4.62 -4.39
C CYS A 46 -1.43 3.16 -4.64
N ALA A 47 -2.73 2.90 -4.77
CA ALA A 47 -3.29 1.59 -5.10
C ALA A 47 -4.53 1.77 -5.99
N GLU A 48 -4.85 0.76 -6.80
CA GLU A 48 -6.19 0.68 -7.36
C GLU A 48 -7.13 0.04 -6.33
N VAL A 49 -8.21 0.73 -6.03
CA VAL A 49 -9.20 0.31 -5.04
C VAL A 49 -10.51 -0.02 -5.75
N CYS A 50 -11.03 -1.21 -5.49
CA CYS A 50 -12.34 -1.59 -6.02
C CYS A 50 -13.44 -0.80 -5.33
N LEU A 51 -14.27 -0.09 -6.11
CA LEU A 51 -15.41 0.65 -5.60
C LEU A 51 -16.54 -0.25 -5.07
N ARG A 52 -16.53 -1.55 -5.42
CA ARG A 52 -17.56 -2.51 -5.00
C ARG A 52 -17.19 -3.26 -3.73
N CYS A 53 -16.02 -3.91 -3.69
CA CYS A 53 -15.63 -4.77 -2.56
C CYS A 53 -14.49 -4.19 -1.70
N GLY A 54 -13.88 -3.07 -2.09
CA GLY A 54 -12.77 -2.46 -1.35
C GLY A 54 -11.41 -3.15 -1.52
N GLU A 55 -11.31 -4.17 -2.38
CA GLU A 55 -10.04 -4.83 -2.70
C GLU A 55 -9.00 -3.80 -3.16
N ARG A 56 -7.74 -3.98 -2.72
CA ARG A 56 -6.66 -3.04 -3.00
C ARG A 56 -5.56 -3.74 -3.78
N LEU A 57 -5.34 -3.30 -5.00
CA LEU A 57 -4.32 -3.83 -5.89
C LEU A 57 -3.10 -2.92 -5.87
N TYR A 58 -1.92 -3.53 -5.75
CA TYR A 58 -0.64 -2.83 -5.66
C TYR A 58 0.27 -3.28 -6.80
N THR A 59 1.13 -2.39 -7.29
CA THR A 59 2.16 -2.75 -8.26
C THR A 59 3.16 -3.74 -7.65
N GLN A 60 3.82 -4.54 -8.49
CA GLN A 60 4.85 -5.48 -8.02
C GLN A 60 5.98 -4.77 -7.24
N GLU A 61 6.38 -3.57 -7.68
CA GLU A 61 7.35 -2.75 -6.96
C GLU A 61 6.88 -2.39 -5.54
N THR A 62 5.61 -1.99 -5.41
CA THR A 62 5.01 -1.67 -4.11
C THR A 62 4.97 -2.90 -3.20
N VAL A 63 4.62 -4.07 -3.75
CA VAL A 63 4.63 -5.34 -2.99
C VAL A 63 6.05 -5.68 -2.52
N ARG A 64 7.07 -5.58 -3.38
CA ARG A 64 8.48 -5.79 -2.98
C ARG A 64 8.92 -4.84 -1.88
N ARG A 65 8.51 -3.57 -1.95
CA ARG A 65 8.78 -2.59 -0.89
C ARG A 65 8.12 -2.99 0.43
N PHE A 66 6.88 -3.51 0.41
CA PHE A 66 6.23 -4.02 1.61
C PHE A 66 7.02 -5.17 2.23
N GLU A 67 7.48 -6.12 1.42
CA GLU A 67 8.27 -7.27 1.88
C GLU A 67 9.58 -6.83 2.53
N GLN A 68 10.29 -5.88 1.91
CA GLN A 68 11.51 -5.31 2.47
C GLN A 68 11.28 -4.64 3.83
N ILE A 69 10.21 -3.83 3.96
CA ILE A 69 9.86 -3.18 5.23
C ILE A 69 9.50 -4.22 6.29
N LYS A 70 8.66 -5.21 5.96
CA LYS A 70 8.31 -6.30 6.90
C LYS A 70 9.55 -7.04 7.40
N ALA A 71 10.49 -7.34 6.50
CA ALA A 71 11.73 -8.01 6.87
C ALA A 71 12.61 -7.17 7.80
N LYS A 72 12.70 -5.85 7.58
CA LYS A 72 13.39 -4.92 8.49
C LYS A 72 12.71 -4.84 9.86
N LEU A 73 11.37 -4.78 9.90
CA LEU A 73 10.59 -4.78 11.14
C LEU A 73 10.83 -6.05 11.97
N GLU A 74 10.83 -7.22 11.33
CA GLU A 74 11.09 -8.53 11.94
C GLU A 74 12.50 -8.58 12.56
N ARG A 75 13.51 -8.09 11.84
CA ARG A 75 14.92 -8.04 12.30
C ARG A 75 15.23 -6.87 13.22
N GLN A 76 14.24 -6.02 13.55
CA GLN A 76 14.41 -4.80 14.35
C GLN A 76 15.39 -3.78 13.73
N GLU A 77 15.57 -3.81 12.41
CA GLU A 77 16.43 -2.90 11.64
C GLU A 77 15.68 -1.61 11.31
N THR A 78 15.21 -0.89 12.35
CA THR A 78 14.31 0.27 12.18
C THR A 78 15.03 1.62 12.28
N GLY A 79 16.36 1.67 12.26
CA GLY A 79 17.14 2.89 12.46
C GLY A 79 16.88 4.00 11.44
N GLU A 80 16.40 3.64 10.25
CA GLU A 80 16.00 4.58 9.19
C GLU A 80 14.50 4.94 9.22
N PHE A 81 13.71 4.32 10.10
CA PHE A 81 12.27 4.59 10.20
C PHE A 81 11.99 5.70 11.21
N ARG A 82 11.01 6.54 10.90
CA ARG A 82 10.51 7.54 11.84
C ARG A 82 9.59 6.88 12.86
N ALA A 83 9.94 6.94 14.14
CA ALA A 83 9.03 6.58 15.21
C ALA A 83 7.85 7.56 15.24
N ILE A 84 6.62 7.02 15.22
CA ILE A 84 5.37 7.81 15.22
C ILE A 84 4.53 7.60 16.47
N GLY A 85 4.89 6.65 17.34
CA GLY A 85 4.16 6.32 18.56
C GLY A 85 4.67 5.03 19.21
N VAL A 86 3.97 4.59 20.25
CA VAL A 86 4.24 3.33 20.97
C VAL A 86 3.05 2.39 20.78
N SER A 87 3.32 1.12 20.47
CA SER A 87 2.30 0.07 20.41
C SER A 87 2.28 -0.70 21.74
N TYR A 88 1.08 -1.06 22.20
CA TYR A 88 0.88 -1.83 23.42
C TYR A 88 0.12 -3.11 23.10
N GLN A 89 0.53 -4.22 23.70
CA GLN A 89 -0.25 -5.45 23.72
C GLN A 89 -1.06 -5.49 25.02
N VAL A 90 -2.36 -5.70 24.91
CA VAL A 90 -3.27 -5.82 26.06
C VAL A 90 -3.59 -7.31 26.27
N ALA A 91 -3.60 -7.73 27.53
CA ALA A 91 -3.92 -9.11 27.95
C ALA A 91 -5.43 -9.37 27.99
#